data_AF-A0A1Q7Y8A8-F1
#
_entry.id   AF-A0A1Q7Y8A8-F1
#
_cell.length_a   1.000
_cell.length_b   1.000
_cell.length_c   1.000
_cell.angle_alpha   90.00
_cell.angle_beta   90.00
_cell.angle_gamma   90.00
#
_symmetry.space_group_name_H-M   'P 1'
#
loop_
_entity.id
_entity.type
_entity.pdbx_description
1 polymer ?
#
loop_
_entity_poly.entity_id
_entity_poly.type
_entity_poly.pdbx_seq_one_letter_code
_entity_poly.pdbx_strand_id
1 'polypeptide(L)'
;MIRFDALRDAPLNEAPFPFLVIDNLLNEEFLGEIAKDFPEVHSRGSFPLEQLKCGSSFRRLIEELEGDEFRAAVEEKLSIDLKGRPTMITVRGYTSERDGRIHADTESKLVTVLLYFNPTWEAEGGRLRILKNRDALDDYVTEIAPTFGKCLIFKVTDNCWHGHKPFVGERKALQLNYVRDERERDAHLRRHNFTAKLKAMRGWLGKKAVFSF
;
A
#
# COMPACT_ATOMS: atom_id res chain seq x y z
N MET A 1 17.34 -6.75 -0.95
CA MET A 1 16.54 -6.36 0.22
C MET A 1 15.32 -7.26 0.37
N ILE A 2 14.61 -7.53 -0.72
CA ILE A 2 13.46 -8.44 -0.75
C ILE A 2 13.90 -9.91 -0.58
N ARG A 3 13.07 -10.68 0.14
CA ARG A 3 13.14 -12.14 0.27
C ARG A 3 12.30 -12.80 -0.82
N PHE A 4 12.92 -13.06 -1.97
CA PHE A 4 12.24 -13.68 -3.11
C PHE A 4 11.83 -15.14 -2.84
N ASP A 5 12.56 -15.85 -1.99
CA ASP A 5 12.17 -17.15 -1.45
C ASP A 5 10.82 -17.06 -0.73
N ALA A 6 10.69 -16.13 0.22
CA ALA A 6 9.46 -15.95 0.98
C ALA A 6 8.25 -15.60 0.09
N LEU A 7 8.46 -14.84 -0.98
CA LEU A 7 7.40 -14.52 -1.95
C LEU A 7 7.01 -15.73 -2.80
N ARG A 8 8.00 -16.50 -3.30
CA ARG A 8 7.75 -17.70 -4.12
C ARG A 8 7.03 -18.77 -3.30
N ASP A 9 7.43 -18.97 -2.05
CA ASP A 9 6.90 -19.98 -1.14
C ASP A 9 5.54 -19.62 -0.53
N ALA A 10 5.13 -18.34 -0.57
CA ALA A 10 3.89 -17.89 0.03
C ALA A 10 2.66 -18.59 -0.58
N PRO A 11 1.74 -19.16 0.21
CA PRO A 11 0.57 -19.84 -0.35
C PRO A 11 -0.34 -18.86 -1.10
N LEU A 12 -0.77 -19.26 -2.29
CA LEU A 12 -1.81 -18.55 -3.04
C LEU A 12 -3.19 -18.94 -2.46
N ASN A 13 -3.95 -17.95 -2.05
CA ASN A 13 -5.35 -18.11 -1.65
C ASN A 13 -6.21 -17.74 -2.86
N GLU A 14 -7.06 -18.65 -3.33
CA GLU A 14 -7.90 -18.44 -4.52
C GLU A 14 -9.21 -17.69 -4.20
N ALA A 15 -9.69 -17.78 -2.95
CA ALA A 15 -10.97 -17.24 -2.52
C ALA A 15 -10.80 -16.25 -1.35
N PRO A 16 -11.55 -15.14 -1.32
CA PRO A 16 -12.61 -14.74 -2.26
C PRO A 16 -12.10 -14.21 -3.61
N PHE A 17 -10.80 -13.96 -3.71
CA PHE A 17 -10.07 -13.62 -4.93
C PHE A 17 -8.60 -14.04 -4.77
N PRO A 18 -7.78 -14.08 -5.83
CA PRO A 18 -6.37 -14.47 -5.72
C PRO A 18 -5.54 -13.48 -4.89
N PHE A 19 -5.03 -13.92 -3.75
CA PHE A 19 -4.12 -13.14 -2.89
C PHE A 19 -3.09 -14.01 -2.16
N LEU A 20 -2.01 -13.37 -1.72
CA LEU A 20 -1.00 -13.95 -0.85
C LEU A 20 -0.63 -12.97 0.26
N VAL A 21 -0.36 -13.52 1.45
CA VAL A 21 0.14 -12.77 2.61
C VAL A 21 1.52 -13.31 2.96
N ILE A 22 2.50 -12.42 3.05
CA ILE A 22 3.89 -12.74 3.34
C ILE A 22 4.26 -12.02 4.63
N ASP A 23 4.67 -12.74 5.67
CA ASP A 23 4.95 -12.13 6.97
C ASP A 23 6.28 -11.35 7.00
N ASN A 24 7.25 -11.78 6.18
CA ASN A 24 8.64 -11.34 6.23
C ASN A 24 9.20 -11.14 4.82
N LEU A 25 8.57 -10.29 4.00
CA LEU A 25 9.02 -10.01 2.63
C LEU A 25 10.40 -9.34 2.61
N LEU A 26 10.81 -8.68 3.68
CA LEU A 26 12.07 -7.96 3.78
C LEU A 26 13.08 -8.75 4.62
N ASN A 27 14.35 -8.76 4.23
CA ASN A 27 15.41 -9.35 5.05
C ASN A 27 15.60 -8.53 6.35
N GLU A 28 15.75 -9.24 7.47
CA GLU A 28 15.83 -8.64 8.81
C GLU A 28 16.99 -7.64 8.95
N GLU A 29 18.11 -7.90 8.29
CA GLU A 29 19.29 -7.03 8.31
C GLU A 29 19.03 -5.62 7.76
N PHE A 30 18.05 -5.45 6.86
CA PHE A 30 17.74 -4.16 6.24
C PHE A 30 16.60 -3.39 6.91
N LEU A 31 15.89 -3.97 7.89
CA LEU A 31 14.68 -3.33 8.44
C LEU A 31 15.01 -1.99 9.11
N GLY A 32 16.11 -1.92 9.85
CA GLY A 32 16.53 -0.70 10.55
C GLY A 32 16.85 0.46 9.60
N GLU A 33 17.58 0.19 8.51
CA GLU A 33 17.93 1.22 7.52
C GLU A 33 16.71 1.65 6.69
N ILE A 34 15.84 0.71 6.29
CA ILE A 34 14.58 1.01 5.60
C ILE A 34 13.67 1.87 6.48
N ALA A 35 13.57 1.55 7.78
CA ALA A 35 12.75 2.30 8.73
C ALA A 35 13.22 3.75 8.86
N LYS A 36 14.54 3.95 8.96
CA LYS A 36 15.17 5.27 9.04
C LYS A 36 14.97 6.09 7.75
N ASP A 37 15.00 5.42 6.61
CA ASP A 37 14.90 6.05 5.30
C ASP A 37 13.45 6.17 4.76
N PHE A 38 12.47 5.67 5.51
CA PHE A 38 11.05 5.82 5.18
C PHE A 38 10.68 7.31 5.07
N PRO A 39 9.93 7.72 4.03
CA PRO A 39 9.62 9.13 3.83
C PRO A 39 8.75 9.71 4.96
N GLU A 40 9.05 10.93 5.36
CA GLU A 40 8.21 11.66 6.30
C GLU A 40 6.86 12.05 5.65
N VAL A 41 5.77 11.41 6.08
CA VAL A 41 4.42 11.67 5.58
C VAL A 41 3.52 12.10 6.73
N HIS A 42 3.51 13.39 7.06
CA HIS A 42 2.79 13.93 8.24
C HIS A 42 1.28 14.13 8.05
N SER A 43 0.75 13.84 6.87
CA SER A 43 -0.63 14.14 6.50
C SER A 43 -1.45 12.90 6.17
N ARG A 44 -2.76 12.98 6.35
CA ARG A 44 -3.70 11.90 6.01
C ARG A 44 -3.79 11.68 4.49
N GLY A 45 -3.68 10.41 4.08
CA GLY A 45 -3.95 9.92 2.74
C GLY A 45 -2.73 9.27 2.10
N SER A 46 -2.85 8.94 0.81
CA SER A 46 -1.76 8.35 0.03
C SER A 46 -1.14 9.43 -0.87
N PHE A 47 0.19 9.47 -0.87
CA PHE A 47 1.00 10.45 -1.61
C PHE A 47 1.84 9.72 -2.65
N PRO A 48 1.87 10.17 -3.92
CA PRO A 48 2.78 9.62 -4.91
C PRO A 48 4.22 9.70 -4.43
N LEU A 49 4.98 8.63 -4.64
CA LEU A 49 6.36 8.53 -4.17
C LEU A 49 7.23 9.70 -4.69
N GLU A 50 6.99 10.15 -5.92
CA GLU A 50 7.73 11.22 -6.58
C GLU A 50 7.60 12.58 -5.88
N GLN A 51 6.61 12.74 -5.01
CA GLN A 51 6.44 13.94 -4.18
C GLN A 51 7.17 13.86 -2.84
N LEU A 52 7.72 12.69 -2.49
CA LEU A 52 8.28 12.43 -1.19
C LEU A 52 9.80 12.37 -1.24
N LYS A 53 10.42 12.88 -0.18
CA LYS A 53 11.84 12.67 0.06
C LYS A 53 11.99 11.42 0.92
N CYS A 54 12.76 10.45 0.43
CA CYS A 54 13.13 9.24 1.15
C CYS A 54 14.66 9.08 1.17
N GLY A 55 15.18 8.21 2.04
CA GLY A 55 16.61 7.90 2.10
C GLY A 55 17.04 6.82 1.10
N SER A 56 18.34 6.52 1.04
CA SER A 56 18.92 5.61 0.03
C SER A 56 18.42 4.18 0.13
N SER A 57 18.24 3.65 1.33
CA SER A 57 17.81 2.28 1.58
C SER A 57 16.35 2.08 1.17
N PHE A 58 15.50 3.08 1.45
CA PHE A 58 14.13 3.07 0.96
C PHE A 58 14.07 3.16 -0.57
N ARG A 59 14.89 4.00 -1.21
CA ARG A 59 14.97 4.05 -2.70
C ARG A 59 15.41 2.72 -3.29
N ARG A 60 16.42 2.07 -2.71
CA ARG A 60 16.86 0.74 -3.16
C ARG A 60 15.74 -0.29 -3.04
N LEU A 61 14.94 -0.24 -1.97
CA LEU A 61 13.75 -1.09 -1.86
C LEU A 61 12.74 -0.81 -2.98
N ILE A 62 12.52 0.46 -3.35
CA ILE A 62 11.66 0.81 -4.49
C ILE A 62 12.18 0.20 -5.79
N GLU A 63 13.47 0.36 -6.06
CA GLU A 63 14.11 -0.20 -7.26
C GLU A 63 13.95 -1.73 -7.34
N GLU A 64 14.09 -2.43 -6.21
CA GLU A 64 13.84 -3.88 -6.17
C GLU A 64 12.36 -4.26 -6.35
N LEU A 65 11.42 -3.49 -5.78
CA LEU A 65 9.97 -3.70 -5.93
C LEU A 65 9.49 -3.44 -7.37
N GLU A 66 10.12 -2.52 -8.09
CA GLU A 66 9.80 -2.20 -9.50
C GLU A 66 10.59 -3.07 -10.50
N GLY A 67 11.60 -3.79 -10.02
CA GLY A 67 12.49 -4.62 -10.82
C GLY A 67 11.84 -5.85 -11.43
N ASP A 68 12.53 -6.40 -12.45
CA ASP A 68 12.03 -7.52 -13.24
C ASP A 68 11.89 -8.82 -12.42
N GLU A 69 12.76 -9.06 -11.43
CA GLU A 69 12.67 -10.26 -10.59
C GLU A 69 11.39 -10.26 -9.73
N PHE A 70 11.03 -9.10 -9.15
CA PHE A 70 9.81 -8.96 -8.37
C PHE A 70 8.57 -9.10 -9.25
N ARG A 71 8.59 -8.45 -10.42
CA ARG A 71 7.53 -8.60 -11.43
C ARG A 71 7.32 -10.05 -11.83
N ALA A 72 8.38 -10.75 -12.24
CA ALA A 72 8.29 -12.14 -12.68
C ALA A 72 7.73 -13.06 -11.60
N ALA A 73 8.14 -12.86 -10.35
CA ALA A 73 7.63 -13.66 -9.24
C ALA A 73 6.14 -13.37 -8.97
N VAL A 74 5.68 -12.12 -9.08
CA VAL A 74 4.25 -11.78 -8.98
C VAL A 74 3.44 -12.35 -10.15
N GLU A 75 3.96 -12.28 -11.38
CA GLU A 75 3.35 -12.87 -12.58
C GLU A 75 3.09 -14.37 -12.39
N GLU A 76 4.10 -15.10 -11.91
CA GLU A 76 4.02 -16.53 -11.64
C GLU A 76 2.97 -16.81 -10.55
N LYS A 77 3.06 -16.14 -9.40
CA LYS A 77 2.15 -16.38 -8.26
C LYS A 77 0.70 -16.11 -8.58
N LEU A 78 0.40 -15.11 -9.40
CA LEU A 78 -0.98 -14.71 -9.72
C LEU A 78 -1.46 -15.18 -11.09
N SER A 79 -0.62 -15.91 -11.84
CA SER A 79 -0.89 -16.35 -13.21
C SER A 79 -1.43 -15.20 -14.07
N ILE A 80 -0.65 -14.12 -14.16
CA ILE A 80 -1.02 -12.88 -14.85
C ILE A 80 0.18 -12.32 -15.64
N ASP A 81 -0.08 -11.74 -16.82
CA ASP A 81 0.93 -11.06 -17.63
C ASP A 81 1.06 -9.58 -17.22
N LEU A 82 2.21 -9.25 -16.64
CA LEU A 82 2.62 -7.91 -16.23
C LEU A 82 3.73 -7.36 -17.13
N LYS A 83 4.12 -8.02 -18.21
CA LYS A 83 5.18 -7.54 -19.10
C LYS A 83 4.85 -6.17 -19.67
N GLY A 84 5.77 -5.22 -19.49
CA GLY A 84 5.61 -3.84 -19.95
C GLY A 84 4.50 -3.04 -19.24
N ARG A 85 3.87 -3.59 -18.20
CA ARG A 85 2.85 -2.87 -17.42
C ARG A 85 3.54 -1.87 -16.48
N PRO A 86 3.19 -0.58 -16.51
CA PRO A 86 3.82 0.38 -15.63
C PRO A 86 3.40 0.16 -14.17
N THR A 87 4.29 0.54 -13.27
CA THR A 87 4.04 0.59 -11.83
C THR A 87 3.63 2.00 -11.42
N MET A 88 2.88 2.09 -10.32
CA MET A 88 2.59 3.33 -9.62
C MET A 88 2.71 3.08 -8.12
N ILE A 89 3.50 3.93 -7.45
CA ILE A 89 3.74 3.82 -6.01
C ILE A 89 3.14 5.02 -5.28
N THR A 90 2.39 4.70 -4.22
CA THR A 90 1.96 5.69 -3.24
C THR A 90 2.38 5.27 -1.85
N VAL A 91 2.69 6.24 -1.01
CA VAL A 91 3.11 6.03 0.38
C VAL A 91 2.16 6.76 1.31
N ARG A 92 1.94 6.17 2.48
CA ARG A 92 1.07 6.68 3.53
C ARG A 92 1.77 6.61 4.87
N GLY A 93 1.67 7.69 5.65
CA GLY A 93 2.17 7.75 7.03
C GLY A 93 1.09 7.69 8.10
N TYR A 94 -0.07 8.33 7.87
CA TYR A 94 -1.13 8.46 8.90
C TYR A 94 -2.52 8.07 8.39
N THR A 95 -3.34 7.61 9.34
CA THR A 95 -4.78 7.37 9.18
C THR A 95 -5.61 8.24 10.12
N SER A 96 -6.86 8.46 9.75
CA SER A 96 -7.89 9.02 10.63
C SER A 96 -9.14 8.13 10.62
N GLU A 97 -10.13 8.49 11.42
CA GLU A 97 -11.43 7.80 11.51
C GLU A 97 -12.16 7.64 10.17
N ARG A 98 -11.79 8.44 9.16
CA ARG A 98 -12.40 8.43 7.82
C ARG A 98 -11.80 7.38 6.88
N ASP A 99 -10.78 6.68 7.32
CA ASP A 99 -10.04 5.69 6.54
C ASP A 99 -10.43 4.26 6.92
N GLY A 100 -10.16 3.30 6.03
CA GLY A 100 -10.49 1.89 6.25
C GLY A 100 -11.82 1.43 5.66
N ARG A 101 -12.50 2.30 4.90
CA ARG A 101 -13.74 1.96 4.19
C ARG A 101 -13.56 0.72 3.30
N ILE A 102 -14.59 -0.12 3.27
CA ILE A 102 -14.66 -1.25 2.37
C ILE A 102 -14.68 -0.74 0.92
N HIS A 103 -13.80 -1.31 0.09
CA HIS A 103 -13.77 -1.06 -1.34
C HIS A 103 -13.13 -2.23 -2.09
N ALA A 104 -13.38 -2.30 -3.39
CA ALA A 104 -12.58 -3.03 -4.35
C ALA A 104 -11.69 -2.02 -5.08
N ASP A 105 -10.50 -2.45 -5.50
CA ASP A 105 -9.61 -1.63 -6.29
C ASP A 105 -10.18 -1.40 -7.70
N THR A 106 -9.91 -0.23 -8.28
CA THR A 106 -10.41 0.14 -9.61
C THR A 106 -9.81 -0.73 -10.72
N GLU A 107 -10.60 -1.10 -11.72
CA GLU A 107 -10.21 -1.99 -12.84
C GLU A 107 -8.97 -1.55 -13.66
N SER A 108 -8.56 -0.29 -13.56
CA SER A 108 -7.29 0.21 -14.14
C SER A 108 -6.05 -0.42 -13.50
N LYS A 109 -6.20 -1.02 -12.32
CA LYS A 109 -5.14 -1.75 -11.63
C LYS A 109 -5.28 -3.24 -11.98
N LEU A 110 -4.15 -3.90 -12.19
CA LEU A 110 -4.06 -5.33 -12.46
C LEU A 110 -3.71 -6.11 -11.18
N VAL A 111 -2.75 -5.58 -10.42
CA VAL A 111 -2.25 -6.16 -9.17
C VAL A 111 -1.95 -5.04 -8.20
N THR A 112 -2.28 -5.27 -6.93
CA THR A 112 -1.94 -4.39 -5.82
C THR A 112 -1.00 -5.11 -4.85
N VAL A 113 0.10 -4.44 -4.51
CA VAL A 113 1.11 -4.83 -3.52
C VAL A 113 1.05 -3.82 -2.40
N LEU A 114 0.84 -4.27 -1.17
CA LEU A 114 0.80 -3.43 0.03
C LEU A 114 1.84 -3.93 1.03
N LEU A 115 2.82 -3.09 1.33
CA LEU A 115 3.93 -3.38 2.24
C LEU A 115 3.89 -2.44 3.45
N TYR A 116 4.08 -2.99 4.63
CA TYR A 116 3.96 -2.28 5.90
C TYR A 116 5.30 -2.04 6.58
N PHE A 117 5.39 -0.95 7.36
CA PHE A 117 6.64 -0.44 7.96
C PHE A 117 6.46 -0.02 9.43
N ASN A 118 5.53 -0.63 10.16
CA ASN A 118 5.26 -0.29 11.57
C ASN A 118 5.95 -1.32 12.49
N PRO A 119 6.86 -0.92 13.40
CA PRO A 119 7.67 -1.86 14.19
C PRO A 119 6.84 -2.88 14.98
N THR A 120 5.78 -2.43 15.64
CA THR A 120 4.83 -3.26 16.37
C THR A 120 3.41 -2.82 16.05
N TRP A 121 2.42 -3.69 16.31
CA TRP A 121 1.01 -3.33 16.15
C TRP A 121 0.13 -3.97 17.21
N GLU A 122 -0.22 -3.17 18.22
CA GLU A 122 -1.04 -3.61 19.35
C GLU A 122 -2.53 -3.26 19.17
N ALA A 123 -2.84 -2.24 18.39
CA ALA A 123 -4.21 -1.81 18.16
C ALA A 123 -5.06 -2.88 17.46
N GLU A 124 -6.33 -3.01 17.86
CA GLU A 124 -7.31 -3.81 17.13
C GLU A 124 -7.67 -3.15 15.77
N GLY A 125 -7.70 -1.82 15.74
CA GLY A 125 -7.94 -1.04 14.52
C GLY A 125 -6.78 -1.07 13.54
N GLY A 126 -7.04 -0.72 12.27
CA GLY A 126 -6.01 -0.54 11.24
C GLY A 126 -5.45 -1.82 10.63
N ARG A 127 -5.87 -3.00 11.12
CA ARG A 127 -5.56 -4.30 10.53
C ARG A 127 -6.39 -4.49 9.27
N LEU A 128 -5.72 -4.72 8.14
CA LEU A 128 -6.41 -4.87 6.85
C LEU A 128 -7.10 -6.23 6.79
N ARG A 129 -8.32 -6.26 6.29
CA ARG A 129 -9.12 -7.46 6.14
C ARG A 129 -9.41 -7.72 4.67
N ILE A 130 -9.27 -8.98 4.28
CA ILE A 130 -9.78 -9.49 3.01
C ILE A 130 -11.18 -10.01 3.25
N LEU A 131 -12.17 -9.44 2.56
CA LEU A 131 -13.58 -9.57 2.87
C LEU A 131 -14.27 -10.50 1.89
N LYS A 132 -15.26 -11.26 2.37
CA LYS A 132 -16.09 -12.12 1.50
C LYS A 132 -17.10 -11.30 0.68
N ASN A 133 -17.46 -10.12 1.16
CA ASN A 133 -18.45 -9.23 0.55
C ASN A 133 -18.12 -7.75 0.84
N ARG A 134 -18.93 -6.85 0.28
CA ARG A 134 -18.76 -5.39 0.38
C ARG A 134 -19.43 -4.74 1.59
N ASP A 135 -20.18 -5.51 2.38
CA ASP A 135 -21.18 -4.97 3.30
C ASP A 135 -20.72 -5.00 4.77
N ALA A 136 -19.83 -5.92 5.16
CA ALA A 136 -19.40 -6.08 6.55
C ALA A 136 -17.89 -6.29 6.71
N LEU A 137 -17.24 -5.45 7.54
CA LEU A 137 -15.82 -5.62 7.89
C LEU A 137 -15.57 -6.90 8.69
N ASP A 138 -16.56 -7.40 9.43
CA ASP A 138 -16.42 -8.60 10.26
C ASP A 138 -16.63 -9.92 9.49
N ASP A 139 -17.06 -9.87 8.22
CA ASP A 139 -17.11 -11.07 7.35
C ASP A 139 -15.86 -11.16 6.46
N TYR A 140 -14.75 -11.56 7.09
CA TYR A 140 -13.43 -11.65 6.48
C TYR A 140 -12.88 -13.08 6.44
N VAL A 141 -11.93 -13.33 5.54
CA VAL A 141 -11.18 -14.60 5.46
C VAL A 141 -9.77 -14.49 6.04
N THR A 142 -9.19 -13.30 6.04
CA THR A 142 -7.91 -13.03 6.68
C THR A 142 -7.85 -11.61 7.22
N GLU A 143 -7.14 -11.41 8.33
CA GLU A 143 -6.84 -10.12 8.92
C GLU A 143 -5.32 -9.96 9.07
N ILE A 144 -4.81 -8.81 8.62
CA ILE A 144 -3.40 -8.55 8.37
C ILE A 144 -2.99 -7.34 9.20
N ALA A 145 -2.23 -7.58 10.26
CA ALA A 145 -1.61 -6.50 11.02
C ALA A 145 -0.64 -5.71 10.13
N PRO A 146 -0.59 -4.38 10.20
CA PRO A 146 0.33 -3.61 9.38
C PRO A 146 1.75 -3.58 9.97
N THR A 147 2.33 -4.74 10.32
CA THR A 147 3.67 -4.83 10.93
C THR A 147 4.78 -4.77 9.89
N PHE A 148 5.98 -4.35 10.31
CA PHE A 148 7.12 -4.15 9.43
C PHE A 148 7.45 -5.40 8.61
N GLY A 149 7.57 -5.25 7.28
CA GLY A 149 7.93 -6.34 6.37
C GLY A 149 6.76 -7.26 5.97
N LYS A 150 5.60 -7.12 6.63
CA LYS A 150 4.38 -7.85 6.25
C LYS A 150 3.84 -7.27 4.94
N CYS A 151 3.54 -8.15 4.00
CA CYS A 151 3.10 -7.80 2.67
C CYS A 151 1.80 -8.54 2.30
N LEU A 152 0.90 -7.82 1.64
CA LEU A 152 -0.24 -8.38 0.93
C LEU A 152 -0.03 -8.12 -0.56
N ILE A 153 -0.20 -9.15 -1.39
CA ILE A 153 -0.24 -9.02 -2.84
C ILE A 153 -1.53 -9.67 -3.34
N PHE A 154 -2.30 -8.98 -4.17
CA PHE A 154 -3.53 -9.54 -4.72
C PHE A 154 -3.80 -9.10 -6.17
N LYS A 155 -4.46 -9.99 -6.90
CA LYS A 155 -4.99 -9.70 -8.23
C LYS A 155 -6.25 -8.85 -8.09
N VAL A 156 -6.30 -7.75 -8.83
CA VAL A 156 -7.45 -6.86 -8.83
C VAL A 156 -8.58 -7.53 -9.62
N THR A 157 -9.72 -7.68 -8.95
CA THR A 157 -10.94 -8.31 -9.45
C THR A 157 -12.14 -7.50 -8.95
N ASP A 158 -13.31 -7.66 -9.56
CA ASP A 158 -14.52 -6.90 -9.20
C ASP A 158 -14.96 -7.12 -7.75
N ASN A 159 -14.54 -8.24 -7.16
CA ASN A 159 -14.84 -8.63 -5.79
C ASN A 159 -13.62 -8.59 -4.85
N CYS A 160 -12.56 -7.86 -5.20
CA CYS A 160 -11.37 -7.72 -4.34
C CYS A 160 -11.62 -6.85 -3.09
N TRP A 161 -12.72 -7.11 -2.38
CA TRP A 161 -13.20 -6.34 -1.25
C TRP A 161 -12.21 -6.41 -0.10
N HIS A 162 -11.76 -5.24 0.34
CA HIS A 162 -10.88 -5.09 1.47
C HIS A 162 -11.16 -3.79 2.22
N GLY A 163 -10.76 -3.76 3.49
CA GLY A 163 -10.94 -2.61 4.37
C GLY A 163 -10.28 -2.85 5.71
N HIS A 164 -10.39 -1.91 6.64
CA HIS A 164 -9.92 -2.12 8.01
C HIS A 164 -10.81 -1.38 9.00
N LYS A 165 -10.91 -1.89 10.23
CA LYS A 165 -11.53 -1.13 11.32
C LYS A 165 -10.81 0.22 11.48
N PRO A 166 -11.53 1.31 11.81
CA PRO A 166 -10.92 2.63 11.94
C PRO A 166 -9.68 2.63 12.85
N PHE A 167 -8.72 3.47 12.51
CA PHE A 167 -7.53 3.70 13.31
C PHE A 167 -7.09 5.16 13.14
N VAL A 168 -6.72 5.82 14.23
CA VAL A 168 -6.24 7.20 14.24
C VAL A 168 -4.79 7.18 14.72
N GLY A 169 -3.87 7.59 13.86
CA GLY A 169 -2.45 7.62 14.20
C GLY A 169 -1.55 7.22 13.04
N GLU A 170 -0.30 6.92 13.38
CA GLU A 170 0.71 6.50 12.43
C GLU A 170 0.43 5.06 11.96
N ARG A 171 0.33 4.89 10.64
CA ARG A 171 0.19 3.61 9.96
C ARG A 171 0.94 3.69 8.63
N LYS A 172 2.23 3.39 8.69
CA LYS A 172 3.16 3.46 7.58
C LYS A 172 2.95 2.30 6.62
N ALA A 173 2.66 2.63 5.36
CA ALA A 173 2.46 1.67 4.29
C ALA A 173 2.92 2.24 2.94
N LEU A 174 3.43 1.37 2.10
CA LEU A 174 3.65 1.60 0.69
C LEU A 174 2.68 0.73 -0.10
N GLN A 175 2.03 1.32 -1.11
CA GLN A 175 1.22 0.60 -2.07
C GLN A 175 1.81 0.76 -3.47
N LEU A 176 2.25 -0.35 -4.06
CA LEU A 176 2.61 -0.45 -5.46
C LEU A 176 1.43 -1.07 -6.22
N ASN A 177 1.11 -0.51 -7.38
CA ASN A 177 0.09 -1.06 -8.26
C ASN A 177 0.70 -1.28 -9.64
N TYR A 178 0.48 -2.44 -10.23
CA TYR A 178 0.64 -2.62 -11.67
C TYR A 178 -0.64 -2.11 -12.35
N VAL A 179 -0.53 -1.20 -13.31
CA VAL A 179 -1.68 -0.61 -14.01
C VAL A 179 -1.69 -1.01 -15.49
N ARG A 180 -2.82 -0.87 -16.19
CA ARG A 180 -2.94 -1.41 -17.55
C ARG A 180 -2.01 -0.71 -18.54
N ASP A 181 -1.94 0.61 -18.46
CA ASP A 181 -1.12 1.42 -19.37
C ASP A 181 -0.67 2.74 -18.75
N GLU A 182 0.21 3.45 -19.48
CA GLU A 182 0.78 4.72 -19.04
C GLU A 182 -0.25 5.85 -18.90
N ARG A 183 -1.33 5.81 -19.69
CA ARG A 183 -2.39 6.83 -19.59
C ARG A 183 -3.14 6.68 -18.27
N GLU A 184 -3.43 5.44 -17.87
CA GLU A 184 -4.02 5.14 -16.57
C GLU A 184 -3.10 5.51 -15.41
N ARG A 185 -1.79 5.22 -15.52
CA ARG A 185 -0.78 5.66 -14.55
C ARG A 185 -0.84 7.18 -14.36
N ASP A 186 -0.71 7.93 -15.46
CA ASP A 186 -0.68 9.38 -15.41
C ASP A 186 -2.00 9.99 -14.91
N ALA A 187 -3.14 9.38 -15.26
CA ALA A 187 -4.45 9.81 -14.77
C ALA A 187 -4.59 9.62 -13.25
N HIS A 188 -4.12 8.50 -12.71
CA HIS A 188 -4.09 8.26 -11.27
C HIS A 188 -3.16 9.21 -10.54
N LEU A 189 -1.92 9.36 -11.02
CA LEU A 189 -0.96 10.31 -10.45
C LEU A 189 -1.54 11.73 -10.41
N ARG A 190 -2.20 12.19 -11.49
CA ARG A 190 -2.89 13.50 -11.49
C ARG A 190 -3.99 13.61 -10.43
N ARG A 191 -4.83 12.59 -10.24
CA ARG A 191 -5.86 12.58 -9.20
C ARG A 191 -5.26 12.67 -7.80
N HIS A 192 -4.19 11.91 -7.54
CA HIS A 192 -3.47 11.96 -6.27
C HIS A 192 -2.80 13.33 -6.05
N ASN A 193 -2.17 13.90 -7.08
CA ASN A 193 -1.57 15.24 -7.05
C ASN A 193 -2.61 16.32 -6.73
N PHE A 194 -3.81 16.25 -7.32
CA PHE A 194 -4.88 17.21 -7.08
C PHE A 194 -5.39 17.13 -5.64
N THR A 195 -5.60 15.92 -5.10
CA THR A 195 -6.01 15.76 -3.70
C THR A 195 -4.92 16.19 -2.71
N ALA A 196 -3.64 15.96 -3.01
CA ALA A 196 -2.51 16.42 -2.18
C ALA A 196 -2.39 17.95 -2.17
N LYS A 197 -2.48 18.61 -3.33
CA LYS A 197 -2.41 20.08 -3.43
C LYS A 197 -3.61 20.78 -2.78
N LEU A 198 -4.83 20.27 -2.96
CA LEU A 198 -6.03 20.79 -2.27
C LEU A 198 -5.93 20.66 -0.75
N LYS A 199 -5.32 19.57 -0.25
CA LYS A 199 -5.08 19.38 1.19
C LYS A 199 -4.02 20.36 1.71
N ALA A 200 -2.93 20.58 0.98
CA ALA A 200 -1.90 21.56 1.35
C ALA A 200 -2.47 22.98 1.46
N MET A 201 -3.36 23.38 0.54
CA MET A 201 -4.02 24.69 0.58
C MET A 201 -5.01 24.82 1.76
N ARG A 202 -5.80 23.78 2.07
CA ARG A 202 -6.71 23.79 3.25
C ARG A 202 -5.94 23.80 4.57
N GLY A 203 -4.79 23.12 4.65
CA GLY A 203 -3.92 23.15 5.84
C GLY A 203 -3.31 24.54 6.10
N TRP A 204 -3.00 25.29 5.03
CA TRP A 204 -2.49 26.67 5.14
C TRP A 204 -3.59 27.67 5.56
N LEU A 205 -4.80 27.54 4.99
CA LEU A 205 -5.96 28.37 5.36
C LEU A 205 -6.46 28.08 6.79
N GLY A 206 -6.41 26.81 7.23
CA GLY A 206 -6.79 26.43 8.59
C GLY A 206 -5.83 26.93 9.68
N LYS A 207 -4.53 27.08 9.37
CA LYS A 207 -3.54 27.65 10.31
C LYS A 207 -3.66 29.18 10.49
N LYS A 208 -4.22 29.90 9.50
CA LYS A 208 -4.48 31.35 9.63
C LYS A 208 -5.72 31.68 10.46
N ALA A 209 -6.62 30.73 10.69
CA ALA A 209 -7.84 30.94 11.48
C ALA A 209 -7.64 30.79 13.01
N VAL A 210 -6.46 30.36 13.47
CA VAL A 210 -6.16 30.13 14.91
C VAL A 210 -5.39 31.30 15.54
N PHE A 211 -4.95 32.29 14.76
CA PHE A 211 -4.35 33.53 15.27
C PHE A 211 -5.22 34.73 14.87
N SER A 212 -6.38 34.83 15.52
CA SER A 212 -7.11 36.09 15.66
C SER A 212 -7.99 35.97 16.88
N PHE A 213 -7.40 36.10 18.07
CA PHE A 213 -7.93 36.82 19.24
C PHE A 213 -6.77 37.04 20.21
#